data_AF-A0A534L2T3-F1
#
_entry.id   AF-A0A534L2T3-F1
#
_cell.length_a   1.000
_cell.length_b   1.000
_cell.length_c   1.000
_cell.angle_alpha   90.00
_cell.angle_beta   90.00
_cell.angle_gamma   90.00
#
_symmetry.space_group_name_H-M   'P 1'
#
loop_
_entity.id
_entity.type
_entity.pdbx_description
1 polymer ?
#
loop_
_entity_poly.entity_id
_entity_poly.type
_entity_poly.pdbx_seq_one_letter_code
_entity_poly.pdbx_strand_id
1 'polypeptide(L)'
;MTERTMEIGQIRERLQKDIAHLRAPEGFLYAGHPNFHTLFGRDSIIAAWQMLGIEPAIVRATLTILATHQGRSLNLAKEEEPGKILHEHRFDVESRRQLPHWEFPYYGSVDSTPLFVYLAGIYDEQARDDGFLRKLWPSVLSAYTWVNRCAEVGG
;
A
#
# COMPACT_ATOMS: atom_id res chain seq x y z
N MET A 1 -25.44 15.90 -29.27
CA MET A 1 -24.64 15.81 -28.03
C MET A 1 -23.19 15.88 -28.45
N THR A 2 -22.52 17.00 -28.23
CA THR A 2 -21.12 17.19 -28.65
C THR A 2 -20.22 16.53 -27.62
N GLU A 3 -19.53 15.45 -28.02
CA GLU A 3 -18.46 14.84 -27.24
C GLU A 3 -17.35 15.88 -27.03
N ARG A 4 -17.23 16.41 -25.80
CA ARG A 4 -16.10 17.25 -25.43
C ARG A 4 -14.87 16.36 -25.31
N THR A 5 -14.09 16.29 -26.39
CA THR A 5 -12.75 15.69 -26.35
C THR A 5 -11.86 16.63 -25.53
N MET A 6 -11.39 16.17 -24.37
CA MET A 6 -10.42 16.93 -23.57
C MET A 6 -9.05 16.89 -24.24
N GLU A 7 -8.35 18.01 -24.26
CA GLU A 7 -6.96 18.02 -24.72
C GLU A 7 -6.04 17.31 -23.71
N ILE A 8 -4.96 16.69 -24.21
CA ILE A 8 -4.01 15.93 -23.38
C ILE A 8 -3.45 16.78 -22.22
N GLY A 9 -3.25 18.08 -22.43
CA GLY A 9 -2.80 19.01 -21.39
C GLY A 9 -3.81 19.12 -20.23
N GLN A 10 -5.09 19.23 -20.54
CA GLN A 10 -6.17 19.31 -19.54
C GLN A 10 -6.32 18.00 -18.76
N ILE A 11 -6.15 16.86 -19.44
CA ILE A 11 -6.16 15.54 -18.79
C ILE A 11 -4.99 15.45 -17.79
N ARG A 12 -3.78 15.86 -18.20
CA ARG A 12 -2.60 15.85 -17.33
C ARG A 12 -2.78 16.71 -16.09
N GLU A 13 -3.26 17.94 -16.23
CA GLU A 13 -3.51 18.83 -15.08
C GLU A 13 -4.54 18.26 -14.11
N ARG A 14 -5.59 17.63 -14.64
CA ARG A 14 -6.60 16.97 -13.82
C ARG A 14 -6.01 15.79 -13.04
N LEU A 15 -5.23 14.92 -13.70
CA LEU A 15 -4.57 13.79 -13.05
C LEU A 15 -3.59 14.23 -11.96
N GLN A 16 -2.85 15.31 -12.18
CA GLN A 16 -1.96 15.88 -11.16
C GLN A 16 -2.73 16.36 -9.92
N LYS A 17 -3.89 17.02 -10.13
CA LYS A 17 -4.78 17.40 -9.03
C LYS A 17 -5.31 16.16 -8.31
N ASP A 18 -5.78 15.15 -9.04
CA ASP A 18 -6.33 13.93 -8.44
C ASP A 18 -5.27 13.21 -7.59
N ILE A 19 -4.03 13.06 -8.08
CA ILE A 19 -2.90 12.51 -7.32
C ILE A 19 -2.63 13.35 -6.06
N ALA A 20 -2.64 14.68 -6.17
CA ALA A 20 -2.44 15.56 -5.02
C ALA A 20 -3.53 15.39 -3.95
N HIS A 21 -4.79 15.20 -4.35
CA HIS A 21 -5.89 14.94 -3.40
C HIS A 21 -5.79 13.57 -2.74
N LEU A 22 -5.20 12.58 -3.42
CA LEU A 22 -4.99 11.25 -2.86
C LEU A 22 -3.74 11.13 -1.98
N ARG A 23 -2.89 12.16 -1.96
CA ARG A 23 -1.62 12.10 -1.24
C ARG A 23 -1.82 12.30 0.26
N ALA A 24 -1.44 11.29 1.03
CA ALA A 24 -1.39 11.36 2.47
C ALA A 24 -0.24 12.26 2.96
N PRO A 25 -0.31 12.84 4.18
CA PRO A 25 0.79 13.59 4.77
C PRO A 25 2.12 12.82 4.83
N GLU A 26 2.05 11.50 5.04
CA GLU A 26 3.20 10.60 5.07
C GLU A 26 3.78 10.30 3.67
N GLY A 27 3.09 10.73 2.60
CA GLY A 27 3.56 10.71 1.22
C GLY A 27 3.10 9.53 0.37
N PHE A 28 2.42 8.54 0.95
CA PHE A 28 1.76 7.46 0.19
C PHE A 28 0.45 7.97 -0.44
N LEU A 29 -0.16 7.17 -1.31
CA LEU A 29 -1.47 7.48 -1.88
C LEU A 29 -2.58 6.67 -1.18
N TYR A 30 -3.62 7.36 -0.73
CA TYR A 30 -4.87 6.73 -0.29
C TYR A 30 -5.51 5.93 -1.43
N ALA A 31 -6.29 4.91 -1.09
CA ALA A 31 -6.93 4.04 -2.07
C ALA A 31 -7.96 4.75 -2.95
N GLY A 32 -8.62 5.77 -2.42
CA GLY A 32 -9.56 6.58 -3.19
C GLY A 32 -10.13 7.75 -2.40
N HIS A 33 -10.93 8.57 -3.07
CA HIS A 33 -11.66 9.66 -2.44
C HIS A 33 -13.10 9.72 -2.98
N PRO A 34 -14.13 9.95 -2.13
CA PRO A 34 -14.05 10.15 -0.67
C PRO A 34 -14.13 8.85 0.15
N ASN A 35 -14.69 7.78 -0.40
CA ASN A 35 -15.12 6.61 0.41
C ASN A 35 -13.96 5.72 0.91
N PHE A 36 -12.82 5.72 0.22
CA PHE A 36 -11.64 4.89 0.52
C PHE A 36 -10.42 5.73 0.89
N HIS A 37 -10.65 6.87 1.53
CA HIS A 37 -9.63 7.87 1.84
C HIS A 37 -8.79 7.49 3.06
N THR A 38 -8.17 6.32 2.98
CA THR A 38 -7.31 5.76 4.02
C THR A 38 -6.30 4.78 3.39
N LEU A 39 -5.41 4.21 4.21
CA LEU A 39 -4.42 3.25 3.78
C LEU A 39 -5.07 1.88 3.48
N PHE A 40 -4.96 1.42 2.23
CA PHE A 40 -5.21 0.04 1.85
C PHE A 40 -3.95 -0.56 1.23
N GLY A 41 -3.56 -1.75 1.67
CA GLY A 41 -2.29 -2.36 1.26
C GLY A 41 -2.16 -2.49 -0.26
N ARG A 42 -3.03 -3.28 -0.88
CA ARG A 42 -3.03 -3.51 -2.33
C ARG A 42 -3.13 -2.22 -3.13
N ASP A 43 -4.12 -1.40 -2.84
CA ASP A 43 -4.45 -0.21 -3.61
C ASP A 43 -3.31 0.80 -3.56
N SER A 44 -2.75 1.06 -2.37
CA SER A 44 -1.58 1.92 -2.21
C SER A 44 -0.32 1.34 -2.88
N ILE A 45 -0.13 0.02 -2.87
CA ILE A 45 0.99 -0.64 -3.57
C ILE A 45 0.86 -0.47 -5.08
N ILE A 46 -0.30 -0.76 -5.67
CA ILE A 46 -0.52 -0.66 -7.13
C ILE A 46 -0.39 0.80 -7.58
N ALA A 47 -0.98 1.74 -6.85
CA ALA A 47 -0.87 3.16 -7.17
C ALA A 47 0.59 3.63 -7.08
N ALA A 48 1.32 3.20 -6.04
CA ALA A 48 2.74 3.50 -5.92
C ALA A 48 3.57 2.92 -7.07
N TRP A 49 3.31 1.67 -7.47
CA TRP A 49 3.96 1.05 -8.61
C TRP A 49 3.77 1.88 -9.89
N GLN A 50 2.56 2.32 -10.17
CA GLN A 50 2.27 3.19 -11.32
C GLN A 50 3.03 4.53 -11.26
N MET A 51 3.32 5.01 -10.05
CA MET A 51 4.08 6.24 -9.81
C MET A 51 5.60 6.03 -9.81
N LEU A 52 6.12 4.81 -9.87
CA LEU A 52 7.56 4.53 -9.76
C LEU A 52 8.40 5.31 -10.80
N GLY A 53 7.92 5.41 -12.04
CA GLY A 53 8.58 6.17 -13.12
C GLY A 53 8.37 7.68 -13.08
N ILE A 54 7.51 8.18 -12.18
CA ILE A 54 7.10 9.59 -12.13
C ILE A 54 7.61 10.24 -10.84
N GLU A 55 7.30 9.63 -9.69
CA GLU A 55 7.69 10.10 -8.37
C GLU A 55 8.04 8.91 -7.44
N PRO A 56 9.28 8.41 -7.51
CA PRO A 56 9.74 7.28 -6.67
C PRO A 56 9.59 7.50 -5.17
N ALA A 57 9.50 8.76 -4.72
CA ALA A 57 9.26 9.09 -3.32
C ALA A 57 7.92 8.54 -2.80
N ILE A 58 6.89 8.42 -3.66
CA ILE A 58 5.61 7.79 -3.30
C ILE A 58 5.80 6.31 -2.99
N VAL A 59 6.60 5.61 -3.80
CA VAL A 59 6.92 4.19 -3.57
C VAL A 59 7.63 4.00 -2.24
N ARG A 60 8.64 4.84 -1.96
CA ARG A 60 9.36 4.82 -0.70
C ARG A 60 8.43 5.07 0.49
N ALA A 61 7.52 6.03 0.39
CA ALA A 61 6.53 6.32 1.43
C ALA A 61 5.55 5.15 1.64
N THR A 62 5.03 4.57 0.56
CA THR A 62 4.14 3.40 0.62
C THR A 62 4.82 2.19 1.26
N LEU A 63 6.04 1.85 0.85
CA LEU A 63 6.80 0.76 1.47
C LEU A 63 7.06 1.03 2.96
N THR A 64 7.35 2.28 3.33
CA THR A 64 7.63 2.68 4.72
C THR A 64 6.39 2.54 5.61
N ILE A 65 5.23 3.07 5.18
CA ILE A 65 4.02 3.03 5.99
C ILE A 65 3.50 1.58 6.16
N LEU A 66 3.58 0.77 5.10
CA LEU A 66 3.17 -0.63 5.16
C LEU A 66 4.11 -1.47 6.04
N ALA A 67 5.43 -1.22 5.97
CA ALA A 67 6.39 -1.87 6.88
C ALA A 67 6.15 -1.48 8.35
N THR A 68 5.78 -0.21 8.60
CA THR A 68 5.47 0.28 9.95
C THR A 68 4.30 -0.46 10.57
N HIS A 69 3.28 -0.78 9.76
CA HIS A 69 2.08 -1.51 10.16
C HIS A 69 2.09 -2.98 9.75
N GLN A 70 3.26 -3.58 9.48
CA GLN A 70 3.36 -5.00 9.17
C GLN A 70 2.95 -5.84 10.39
N GLY A 71 2.23 -6.93 10.13
CA GLY A 71 1.78 -7.86 11.17
C GLY A 71 2.96 -8.49 11.91
N ARG A 72 2.84 -8.58 13.24
CA ARG A 72 3.89 -9.10 14.15
C ARG A 72 3.39 -10.20 15.06
N SER A 73 2.07 -10.34 15.20
CA SER A 73 1.45 -11.30 16.10
C SER A 73 0.42 -12.15 15.34
N LEU A 74 0.07 -13.31 15.91
CA LEU A 74 -1.08 -14.06 15.45
C LEU A 74 -2.35 -13.49 16.12
N ASN A 75 -3.24 -12.89 15.34
CA ASN A 75 -4.54 -12.40 15.81
C ASN A 75 -5.65 -12.75 14.81
N LEU A 76 -6.55 -13.66 15.22
CA LEU A 76 -7.63 -14.15 14.36
C LEU A 76 -8.66 -13.07 14.03
N ALA A 77 -8.97 -12.15 14.94
CA ALA A 77 -9.99 -11.11 14.72
C ALA A 77 -9.54 -10.08 13.68
N LYS A 78 -8.23 -9.80 13.61
CA LYS A 78 -7.62 -8.91 12.61
C LYS A 78 -7.12 -9.65 11.37
N GLU A 79 -7.15 -10.98 11.40
CA GLU A 79 -6.44 -11.87 10.48
C GLU A 79 -4.94 -11.56 10.36
N GLU A 80 -4.35 -11.07 11.45
CA GLU A 80 -2.93 -10.73 11.54
C GLU A 80 -2.09 -12.00 11.68
N GLU A 81 -1.02 -12.05 10.91
CA GLU A 81 0.03 -13.04 11.03
C GLU A 81 1.40 -12.35 10.90
N PRO A 82 2.47 -12.86 11.54
CA PRO A 82 3.81 -12.32 11.40
C PRO A 82 4.25 -12.24 9.93
N GLY A 83 4.60 -11.03 9.48
CA GLY A 83 5.04 -10.75 8.11
C GLY A 83 3.95 -10.29 7.15
N LYS A 84 2.67 -10.48 7.49
CA LYS A 84 1.55 -10.11 6.64
C LYS A 84 1.43 -8.59 6.52
N ILE A 85 1.07 -8.10 5.34
CA ILE A 85 0.80 -6.68 5.09
C ILE A 85 -0.71 -6.45 5.16
N LEU A 86 -1.11 -5.36 5.82
CA LEU A 86 -2.51 -5.03 6.05
C LEU A 86 -3.34 -4.96 4.76
N HIS A 87 -4.62 -5.27 4.89
CA HIS A 87 -5.65 -4.95 3.90
C HIS A 87 -6.04 -3.48 4.01
N GLU A 88 -6.41 -3.04 5.22
CA GLU A 88 -6.91 -1.69 5.49
C GLU A 88 -6.44 -1.21 6.87
N HIS A 89 -6.08 0.07 6.97
CA HIS A 89 -5.86 0.74 8.23
C HIS A 89 -6.56 2.09 8.24
N ARG A 90 -7.30 2.36 9.32
CA ARG A 90 -8.00 3.61 9.59
C ARG A 90 -7.36 4.31 10.79
N PHE A 91 -6.84 5.51 10.56
CA PHE A 91 -6.04 6.23 11.55
C PHE A 91 -6.90 6.87 12.64
N ASP A 92 -8.06 7.45 12.27
CA ASP A 92 -8.92 8.15 13.20
C ASP A 92 -9.94 7.21 13.88
N VAL A 93 -10.49 7.66 15.01
CA VAL A 93 -11.44 6.86 15.81
C VAL A 93 -12.83 6.85 15.17
N GLU A 94 -13.22 7.93 14.50
CA GLU A 94 -14.56 8.11 13.92
C GLU A 94 -14.79 7.12 12.77
N SER A 95 -13.84 7.03 11.84
CA SER A 95 -13.88 6.11 10.70
C SER A 95 -13.82 4.65 11.11
N ARG A 96 -13.18 4.33 12.24
CA ARG A 96 -13.20 2.98 12.85
C ARG A 96 -14.55 2.65 13.46
N ARG A 97 -15.21 3.61 14.14
CA ARG A 97 -16.55 3.42 14.72
C ARG A 97 -17.64 3.13 13.69
N GLN A 98 -17.46 3.61 12.46
CA GLN A 98 -18.36 3.30 11.34
C GLN A 98 -18.32 1.83 10.92
N LEU A 99 -17.27 1.09 11.33
CA LEU A 99 -17.05 -0.31 11.00
C LEU A 99 -16.86 -1.15 12.29
N PRO A 100 -17.87 -1.23 13.17
CA PRO A 100 -17.73 -1.77 14.53
C PRO A 100 -17.41 -3.27 14.58
N HIS A 101 -17.60 -3.99 13.49
CA HIS A 101 -17.29 -5.42 13.39
C HIS A 101 -15.86 -5.70 12.91
N TRP A 102 -15.11 -4.66 12.52
CA TRP A 102 -13.75 -4.79 12.00
C TRP A 102 -12.73 -4.20 12.98
N GLU A 103 -11.62 -4.90 13.17
CA GLU A 103 -10.51 -4.41 13.98
C GLU A 103 -9.36 -3.92 13.10
N PHE A 104 -8.82 -2.74 13.39
CA PHE A 104 -7.77 -2.11 12.58
C PHE A 104 -6.39 -2.10 13.29
N PRO A 105 -5.27 -2.23 12.56
CA PRO A 105 -5.18 -2.61 11.15
C PRO A 105 -5.79 -3.98 10.89
N TYR A 106 -6.53 -4.10 9.79
CA TYR A 106 -7.15 -5.34 9.34
C TYR A 106 -6.28 -5.96 8.25
N TYR A 107 -5.99 -7.25 8.34
CA TYR A 107 -5.01 -7.95 7.51
C TYR A 107 -5.65 -9.01 6.60
N GLY A 108 -6.96 -8.96 6.35
CA GLY A 108 -7.67 -9.97 5.53
C GLY A 108 -7.39 -9.94 4.03
N SER A 109 -6.22 -9.46 3.61
CA SER A 109 -5.75 -9.52 2.23
C SER A 109 -4.77 -10.68 2.08
N VAL A 110 -4.92 -11.40 0.98
CA VAL A 110 -3.98 -12.46 0.55
C VAL A 110 -2.91 -11.93 -0.41
N ASP A 111 -3.19 -10.81 -1.09
CA ASP A 111 -2.39 -10.25 -2.18
C ASP A 111 -1.47 -9.10 -1.74
N SER A 112 -1.79 -8.35 -0.68
CA SER A 112 -0.96 -7.25 -0.18
C SER A 112 0.47 -7.68 0.16
N THR A 113 0.65 -8.83 0.81
CA THR A 113 1.96 -9.31 1.24
C THR A 113 2.89 -9.66 0.08
N PRO A 114 2.49 -10.50 -0.91
CA PRO A 114 3.34 -10.75 -2.08
C PRO A 114 3.52 -9.49 -2.94
N LEU A 115 2.52 -8.61 -3.05
CA LEU A 115 2.65 -7.34 -3.76
C LEU A 115 3.66 -6.39 -3.10
N PHE A 116 3.77 -6.39 -1.77
CA PHE A 116 4.76 -5.61 -1.05
C PHE A 116 6.19 -6.08 -1.36
N VAL A 117 6.42 -7.40 -1.38
CA VAL A 117 7.71 -7.98 -1.77
C VAL A 117 8.05 -7.61 -3.22
N TYR A 118 7.07 -7.72 -4.12
CA TYR A 118 7.22 -7.33 -5.52
C TYR A 118 7.60 -5.85 -5.67
N LEU A 119 6.85 -4.95 -5.01
CA LEU A 119 7.09 -3.50 -5.06
C LEU A 119 8.49 -3.14 -4.57
N ALA A 120 8.96 -3.79 -3.50
CA ALA A 120 10.31 -3.59 -2.99
C ALA A 120 11.39 -4.02 -4.00
N GLY A 121 11.19 -5.13 -4.70
CA GLY A 121 12.09 -5.62 -5.75
C GLY A 121 12.18 -4.68 -6.95
N ILE A 122 11.05 -4.27 -7.52
CA ILE A 122 11.06 -3.32 -8.65
C ILE A 122 11.58 -1.93 -8.24
N TYR A 123 11.38 -1.52 -6.98
CA TYR A 123 11.94 -0.28 -6.47
C TYR A 123 13.47 -0.34 -6.41
N ASP A 124 14.05 -1.47 -6.00
CA ASP A 124 15.50 -1.68 -6.02
C ASP A 124 16.09 -1.54 -7.42
N GLU A 125 15.51 -2.26 -8.38
CA GLU A 125 15.96 -2.27 -9.78
C GLU A 125 16.03 -0.85 -10.37
N GLN A 126 15.07 0.00 -10.02
CA GLN A 126 14.93 1.33 -10.62
C GLN A 126 15.57 2.45 -9.80
N ALA A 127 15.40 2.47 -8.48
CA ALA A 127 15.85 3.58 -7.64
C ALA A 127 17.29 3.41 -7.13
N ARG A 128 17.78 2.17 -7.01
CA ARG A 128 19.10 1.84 -6.44
C ARG A 128 19.39 2.55 -5.11
N ASP A 129 18.37 2.69 -4.26
CA ASP A 129 18.47 3.28 -2.92
C ASP A 129 18.81 2.19 -1.89
N ASP A 130 20.06 1.73 -1.93
CA ASP A 130 20.56 0.70 -1.03
C ASP A 130 20.40 1.08 0.45
N GLY A 131 20.48 2.37 0.76
CA GLY A 131 20.36 2.88 2.12
C GLY A 131 18.96 2.69 2.70
N PHE A 132 17.93 2.95 1.88
CA PHE A 132 16.55 2.67 2.24
C PHE A 132 16.28 1.17 2.29
N LEU A 133 16.70 0.41 1.28
CA LEU A 133 16.42 -1.03 1.19
C LEU A 133 17.03 -1.82 2.34
N ARG A 134 18.26 -1.47 2.78
CA ARG A 134 18.84 -2.08 3.98
C ARG A 134 17.97 -1.90 5.23
N LYS A 135 17.28 -0.77 5.37
CA LYS A 135 16.36 -0.52 6.49
C LYS A 135 15.03 -1.25 6.32
N LEU A 136 14.55 -1.39 5.08
CA LEU A 136 13.31 -2.08 4.75
C LEU A 136 13.47 -3.61 4.77
N TRP A 137 14.69 -4.12 4.58
CA TRP A 137 14.99 -5.54 4.38
C TRP A 137 14.39 -6.49 5.43
N PRO A 138 14.42 -6.20 6.75
CA PRO A 138 13.78 -7.06 7.73
C PRO A 138 12.28 -7.26 7.47
N SER A 139 11.58 -6.21 7.04
CA SER A 139 10.16 -6.29 6.68
C SER A 139 9.94 -7.07 5.38
N VAL A 140 10.80 -6.89 4.37
CA VAL A 140 10.75 -7.68 3.13
C VAL A 140 10.95 -9.17 3.43
N LEU A 141 11.94 -9.51 4.24
CA LEU A 141 12.23 -10.90 4.61
C LEU A 141 11.07 -11.52 5.39
N SER A 142 10.46 -10.78 6.32
CA SER A 142 9.29 -11.25 7.07
C SER A 142 8.09 -11.50 6.15
N ALA A 143 7.84 -10.61 5.19
CA ALA A 143 6.77 -10.78 4.20
C ALA A 143 7.02 -11.98 3.28
N TYR A 144 8.25 -12.14 2.80
CA TYR A 144 8.67 -13.29 1.99
C TYR A 144 8.49 -14.61 2.74
N THR A 145 8.89 -14.65 4.03
CA THR A 145 8.72 -15.83 4.88
C THR A 145 7.23 -16.21 5.03
N TRP A 146 6.34 -15.21 5.16
CA TRP A 146 4.91 -15.44 5.19
C TRP A 146 4.41 -16.05 3.87
N VAL A 147 4.81 -15.48 2.72
CA VAL A 147 4.43 -15.99 1.39
C VAL A 147 4.85 -17.45 1.20
N ASN A 148 6.09 -17.79 1.57
CA ASN A 148 6.59 -19.17 1.45
C ASN A 148 5.79 -20.16 2.32
N ARG A 149 5.46 -19.78 3.55
CA ARG A 149 4.68 -20.63 4.45
C ARG A 149 3.29 -20.93 3.89
N CYS A 150 2.64 -19.92 3.30
CA CYS A 150 1.33 -20.12 2.67
C CYS A 150 1.41 -21.06 1.46
N ALA A 151 2.49 -21.01 0.69
CA ALA A 151 2.70 -21.91 -0.44
C ALA A 151 2.91 -23.38 -0.03
N GLU A 152 3.55 -23.63 1.12
CA GLU A 152 3.77 -24.98 1.65
C GLU A 152 2.51 -25.64 2.24
N VAL A 153 1.61 -24.84 2.83
CA VAL A 153 0.37 -25.33 3.46
C VAL A 153 -0.75 -25.58 2.45
N GLY A 154 -0.68 -24.96 1.27
CA GLY A 154 -1.67 -25.08 0.19
C GLY A 154 -1.38 -26.16 -0.86
N GLY A 155 -0.34 -26.98 -0.66
CA GLY A 155 0.09 -28.06 -1.57
C GLY A 155 -0.34 -29.46 -1.15
#